data_AF-A0A7C6Y6E7-F1
#
_entry.id   AF-A0A7C6Y6E7-F1
#
_cell.length_a   1.000
_cell.length_b   1.000
_cell.length_c   1.000
_cell.angle_alpha   90.00
_cell.angle_beta   90.00
_cell.angle_gamma   90.00
#
_symmetry.space_group_name_H-M   'P 1'
#
loop_
_entity.id
_entity.type
_entity.pdbx_description
1 polymer ?
#
loop_
_entity_poly.entity_id
_entity_poly.type
_entity_poly.pdbx_seq_one_letter_code
_entity_poly.pdbx_strand_id
1 'polypeptide(L)'
;MILNVFQTYFLPAIVLAGTGAIFGLLIGVFSKIFAVEVDERLSQLIEMLPGYNCGACGYPGCAGMAEGLSKGEVEVASCKPAKEEVRDKIRQFLKENYN
;
A
#
# COMPACT_ATOMS: atom_id res chain seq x y z
N MET A 1 19.62 -42.53 -24.84
CA MET A 1 19.96 -41.23 -25.46
C MET A 1 18.76 -40.29 -25.52
N ILE A 2 17.63 -40.67 -26.13
CA ILE A 2 16.42 -39.82 -26.25
C ILE A 2 15.78 -39.50 -24.89
N LEU A 3 15.71 -40.47 -23.96
CA LEU A 3 15.20 -40.26 -22.60
C LEU A 3 15.99 -39.21 -21.80
N ASN A 4 17.32 -39.15 -21.98
CA ASN A 4 18.17 -38.18 -21.28
C ASN A 4 17.93 -36.76 -21.80
N VAL A 5 17.76 -36.59 -23.11
CA VAL A 5 17.45 -35.29 -23.72
C VAL A 5 16.10 -34.78 -23.21
N PHE A 6 15.09 -35.65 -23.11
CA PHE A 6 13.79 -35.28 -22.57
C PHE A 6 13.88 -34.82 -21.10
N GLN A 7 14.57 -35.59 -20.25
CA GLN A 7 14.71 -35.25 -18.83
C GLN A 7 15.57 -34.00 -18.57
N THR A 8 16.58 -33.73 -19.40
CA THR A 8 17.49 -32.58 -19.19
C THR A 8 16.90 -31.26 -19.69
N TYR A 9 16.09 -31.27 -20.76
CA TYR A 9 15.62 -30.02 -21.37
C TYR A 9 14.12 -29.79 -21.24
N PHE A 10 13.30 -30.80 -21.51
CA PHE A 10 11.85 -30.64 -21.57
C PHE A 10 11.21 -30.73 -20.18
N LEU A 11 11.69 -31.61 -19.31
CA LEU A 11 11.15 -31.74 -17.95
C LEU A 11 11.31 -30.45 -17.13
N PRO A 12 12.49 -29.78 -17.07
CA PRO A 12 12.63 -28.52 -16.33
C PRO A 12 11.78 -27.40 -16.93
N ALA A 13 11.65 -27.34 -18.26
CA ALA A 13 10.83 -26.35 -18.94
C ALA A 13 9.34 -26.51 -18.59
N ILE A 14 8.84 -27.74 -18.55
CA ILE A 14 7.45 -28.06 -18.16
C ILE A 14 7.23 -27.72 -16.69
N VAL A 15 8.18 -28.06 -15.81
CA VAL A 15 8.08 -27.74 -14.38
C VAL A 15 8.03 -26.23 -14.19
N LEU A 16 8.95 -25.47 -14.81
CA LEU A 16 8.98 -24.01 -14.70
C LEU A 16 7.69 -23.37 -15.23
N ALA A 17 7.22 -23.81 -16.40
CA ALA A 17 5.98 -23.34 -16.99
C ALA A 17 4.77 -23.65 -16.10
N GLY A 18 4.70 -24.87 -15.56
CA GLY A 18 3.65 -25.30 -14.64
C GLY A 18 3.63 -24.49 -13.35
N THR A 19 4.79 -24.31 -12.70
CA THR A 19 4.88 -23.50 -11.49
C THR A 19 4.54 -22.04 -11.76
N GLY A 20 5.03 -21.47 -12.87
CA GLY A 20 4.73 -20.09 -13.26
C GLY A 20 3.23 -19.88 -13.50
N ALA A 21 2.59 -20.82 -14.20
CA ALA A 21 1.15 -20.77 -14.45
C ALA A 21 0.34 -20.88 -13.14
N ILE A 22 0.72 -21.80 -12.25
CA ILE A 22 0.05 -21.99 -10.95
C ILE A 22 0.18 -20.73 -10.09
N PHE A 23 1.39 -20.22 -9.88
CA PHE A 23 1.59 -19.04 -9.05
C PHE A 23 1.00 -17.78 -9.69
N GLY A 24 1.10 -17.63 -11.01
CA GLY A 24 0.48 -16.52 -11.73
C GLY A 24 -1.05 -16.50 -11.56
N LEU A 25 -1.70 -17.66 -11.69
CA LEU A 25 -3.13 -17.78 -11.45
C LEU A 25 -3.49 -17.49 -9.99
N LEU A 26 -2.75 -18.06 -9.03
CA LEU A 26 -2.99 -17.84 -7.61
C LEU A 26 -2.86 -16.36 -7.23
N ILE A 27 -1.79 -15.69 -7.66
CA ILE A 27 -1.59 -14.26 -7.40
C ILE A 27 -2.69 -13.42 -8.06
N GLY A 28 -3.06 -13.74 -9.31
CA GLY A 28 -4.13 -13.02 -10.01
C GLY A 28 -5.50 -13.15 -9.32
N VAL A 29 -5.82 -14.33 -8.81
CA VAL A 29 -7.05 -14.59 -8.03
C VAL A 29 -6.97 -13.87 -6.68
N PHE A 30 -5.88 -14.00 -5.95
CA PHE A 30 -5.71 -13.36 -4.65
C PHE A 30 -5.69 -11.84 -4.72
N SER A 31 -5.12 -11.25 -5.78
CA SER A 31 -5.17 -9.80 -5.99
C SER A 31 -6.61 -9.26 -6.10
N LYS A 32 -7.57 -10.07 -6.55
CA LYS A 32 -8.99 -9.69 -6.60
C LYS A 32 -9.72 -9.99 -5.30
N ILE A 33 -9.45 -11.15 -4.69
CA ILE A 33 -10.10 -11.56 -3.44
C ILE A 33 -9.68 -10.66 -2.27
N PHE A 34 -8.39 -10.30 -2.22
CA PHE A 34 -7.82 -9.44 -1.18
C PHE A 34 -7.68 -7.99 -1.66
N ALA A 35 -8.43 -7.59 -2.69
CA ALA A 35 -8.51 -6.19 -3.08
C ALA A 35 -9.15 -5.41 -1.93
N VAL A 36 -8.36 -4.57 -1.27
CA VAL A 36 -8.85 -3.65 -0.25
C VAL A 36 -9.47 -2.45 -0.97
N GLU A 37 -10.71 -2.09 -0.63
CA GLU A 37 -11.30 -0.85 -1.11
C GLU A 37 -10.45 0.33 -0.64
N VAL A 38 -9.93 1.09 -1.60
CA VAL A 38 -9.12 2.27 -1.33
C VAL A 38 -10.06 3.42 -1.05
N ASP A 39 -10.07 3.91 0.19
CA ASP A 39 -10.76 5.15 0.53
C ASP A 39 -10.06 6.32 -0.17
N GLU A 40 -10.70 6.91 -1.17
CA GLU A 40 -10.15 8.05 -1.92
C GLU A 40 -9.82 9.24 -1.01
N ARG A 41 -10.54 9.41 0.10
CA ARG A 41 -10.30 10.46 1.09
C ARG A 41 -8.97 10.23 1.80
N LEU A 42 -8.54 8.98 1.98
CA LEU A 42 -7.26 8.65 2.59
C LEU A 42 -6.11 9.03 1.66
N SER A 43 -6.25 8.74 0.35
CA SER A 43 -5.27 9.16 -0.66
C SER A 43 -5.11 10.68 -0.69
N GLN A 44 -6.22 11.43 -0.68
CA GLN A 44 -6.19 12.89 -0.61
C GLN A 44 -5.49 13.39 0.66
N LEU A 45 -5.79 12.78 1.81
CA LEU A 45 -5.14 13.14 3.07
C LEU A 45 -3.63 12.86 3.06
N ILE A 46 -3.19 11.78 2.41
CA ILE A 46 -1.77 11.45 2.22
C ILE A 46 -1.08 12.51 1.35
N GLU A 47 -1.72 12.96 0.28
CA GLU A 47 -1.18 14.00 -0.61
C GLU A 47 -1.08 15.37 0.07
N MET A 48 -1.93 15.65 1.06
CA MET A 48 -1.83 16.87 1.87
C MET A 48 -0.64 16.85 2.83
N LEU A 49 -0.12 15.68 3.19
CA LEU A 49 1.03 15.56 4.08
C LEU A 49 2.35 15.86 3.35
N PRO A 50 3.41 16.29 4.06
CA PRO A 50 4.69 16.64 3.44
C PRO A 50 5.43 15.50 2.71
N GLY A 51 4.99 14.24 2.83
CA GLY A 51 5.58 13.10 2.14
C GLY A 51 6.97 12.65 2.63
N TYR A 52 7.51 13.24 3.70
CA TYR A 52 8.87 12.92 4.17
C TYR A 52 9.03 11.54 4.79
N ASN A 53 7.94 10.87 5.18
CA ASN A 53 7.95 9.53 5.77
C ASN A 53 8.96 9.36 6.94
N CYS A 54 9.18 10.42 7.73
CA CYS A 54 10.24 10.46 8.74
C CYS A 54 9.90 9.77 10.07
N GLY A 55 8.65 9.35 10.28
CA GLY A 55 8.21 8.63 11.48
C GLY A 55 8.17 9.46 12.78
N ALA A 56 8.45 10.77 12.74
CA ALA A 56 8.51 11.62 13.93
C ALA A 56 7.17 11.76 14.70
N CYS A 57 6.07 11.42 14.05
CA CYS A 57 4.72 11.37 14.63
C CYS A 57 4.37 10.03 15.30
N GLY A 58 5.26 9.03 15.25
CA GLY A 58 5.03 7.69 15.82
C GLY A 58 4.32 6.69 14.90
N TYR A 59 4.01 7.07 13.67
CA TYR A 59 3.36 6.21 12.66
C TYR A 59 4.32 5.80 11.54
N PRO A 60 4.10 4.64 10.89
CA PRO A 60 4.89 4.19 9.75
C PRO A 60 4.60 5.03 8.52
N GLY A 61 5.38 6.10 8.33
CA GLY A 61 5.28 7.00 7.19
C GLY A 61 4.05 7.92 7.21
N CYS A 62 3.90 8.72 6.16
CA CYS A 62 2.78 9.64 5.98
C CYS A 62 1.47 8.90 5.76
N ALA A 63 1.49 7.74 5.08
CA ALA A 63 0.33 6.88 4.92
C ALA A 63 -0.22 6.38 6.26
N GLY A 64 0.66 5.84 7.12
CA GLY A 64 0.24 5.41 8.46
C GLY A 64 -0.28 6.57 9.31
N MET A 65 0.33 7.76 9.21
CA MET A 65 -0.18 8.94 9.90
C MET A 65 -1.56 9.36 9.38
N ALA A 66 -1.78 9.37 8.06
CA ALA A 66 -3.08 9.70 7.47
C ALA A 66 -4.18 8.75 7.95
N GLU A 67 -3.87 7.47 8.12
CA GLU A 67 -4.82 6.49 8.65
C GLU A 67 -5.12 6.73 10.14
N GLY A 68 -4.11 7.09 10.94
CA GLY A 68 -4.34 7.51 12.33
C GLY A 68 -5.19 8.79 12.42
N LEU A 69 -4.96 9.75 11.51
CA LEU A 69 -5.73 10.99 11.42
C LEU A 69 -7.20 10.72 11.07
N SER A 70 -7.47 9.83 10.11
CA SER A 70 -8.85 9.50 9.71
C SER A 70 -9.63 8.77 10.80
N LYS A 71 -8.92 8.08 11.71
CA LYS A 71 -9.51 7.41 12.89
C LYS A 71 -9.58 8.30 14.13
N GLY A 72 -9.05 9.53 14.07
CA GLY A 72 -8.96 10.43 15.22
C GLY A 72 -7.98 10.00 16.31
N GLU A 73 -7.04 9.09 15.99
CA GLU A 73 -6.06 8.53 16.93
C GLU A 73 -4.83 9.45 17.13
N VAL A 74 -4.64 10.41 16.24
CA VAL A 74 -3.55 11.39 16.28
C VAL A 74 -4.01 12.73 15.76
N GLU A 75 -3.40 13.82 16.23
CA GLU A 75 -3.62 15.14 15.66
C GLU A 75 -2.55 15.50 14.63
N VAL A 76 -2.92 16.28 13.61
CA VAL A 76 -1.98 16.73 12.56
C VAL A 76 -0.81 17.57 13.11
N ALA A 77 -0.99 18.17 14.29
CA ALA A 77 0.05 18.89 15.02
C ALA A 77 1.28 17.99 15.32
N SER A 78 1.08 16.67 15.40
CA SER A 78 2.15 15.68 15.58
C SER A 78 3.09 15.60 14.36
N CYS A 79 2.67 16.07 13.19
CA CYS A 79 3.53 16.20 12.03
C CYS A 79 4.45 17.42 12.18
N LYS A 80 5.61 17.22 12.80
CA LYS A 80 6.65 18.26 12.98
C LYS A 80 7.02 19.01 11.69
N PRO A 81 7.21 18.36 10.53
CA PRO A 81 7.59 19.07 9.31
C PRO A 81 6.44 19.79 8.60
N ALA A 82 5.18 19.53 8.95
CA ALA A 82 4.04 20.23 8.35
C ALA A 82 3.98 21.68 8.86
N LYS A 83 3.88 22.64 7.94
CA LYS A 83 3.63 24.06 8.27
C LYS A 83 2.20 24.24 8.76
N GLU A 84 1.95 25.30 9.53
CA GLU A 84 0.62 25.55 10.12
C GLU A 84 -0.47 25.70 9.05
N GLU A 85 -0.20 26.38 7.94
CA GLU A 85 -1.12 26.48 6.80
C GLU A 85 -1.58 25.12 6.25
N VAL A 86 -0.68 24.13 6.22
CA VAL A 86 -0.99 22.76 5.75
C VAL A 86 -1.80 22.03 6.82
N ARG A 87 -1.46 22.22 8.10
CA ARG A 87 -2.19 21.63 9.22
C ARG A 87 -3.63 22.12 9.26
N ASP A 88 -3.86 23.42 9.02
CA ASP A 88 -5.22 23.98 8.99
C ASP A 88 -6.06 23.38 7.86
N LYS A 89 -5.49 23.25 6.66
CA LYS A 89 -6.16 22.56 5.53
C LYS A 89 -6.51 21.12 5.89
N ILE A 90 -5.60 20.39 6.53
CA ILE A 90 -5.85 19.02 6.96
C ILE A 90 -6.94 18.96 8.04
N ARG A 91 -6.92 19.87 9.04
CA ARG A 91 -7.97 19.94 10.07
C ARG A 91 -9.34 20.20 9.45
N GLN A 92 -9.42 21.10 8.47
CA GLN A 92 -10.66 21.37 7.75
C GLN A 92 -11.12 20.14 6.95
N PHE A 93 -10.21 19.52 6.20
CA PHE A 93 -10.52 18.31 5.43
C PHE A 93 -11.04 17.18 6.33
N LEU A 94 -10.40 16.94 7.48
CA LEU A 94 -10.84 15.93 8.44
C LEU A 94 -12.25 16.23 8.98
N LYS A 95 -12.57 17.50 9.28
CA LYS A 95 -13.91 17.91 9.74
C LYS A 95 -14.99 17.75 8.67
N GLU A 96 -14.66 17.95 7.40
CA GLU A 96 -15.62 17.86 6.29
C GLU A 96 -15.86 16.41 5.85
N ASN A 97 -14.88 15.52 6.08
CA ASN A 97 -14.87 14.19 5.49
C ASN A 97 -14.93 13.03 6.51
N TYR A 98 -14.59 13.23 7.78
CA TYR A 98 -14.49 12.15 8.78
C TYR A 98 -15.22 12.43 10.11
N ASN A 99 -15.98 13.54 10.20
CA ASN A 99 -16.88 13.85 11.33
C ASN A 99 -18.31 13.38 11.07
#